data_AF-A0AA43LH87-F1
#
_entry.id   AF-A0AA43LH87-F1
#
_cell.length_a   1.000
_cell.length_b   1.000
_cell.length_c   1.000
_cell.angle_alpha   90.00
_cell.angle_beta   90.00
_cell.angle_gamma   90.00
#
_symmetry.space_group_name_H-M   'P 1'
#
loop_
_entity.id
_entity.type
_entity.pdbx_description
1 polymer ?
#
loop_
_entity_poly.entity_id
_entity_poly.type
_entity_poly.pdbx_seq_one_letter_code
_entity_poly.pdbx_strand_id
1 'polypeptide(L)' 'MASTKNPYVYLEVLEEGKDYITNLQRCGISKYWAWQWSNTRKGYWRIVGSWTLSRSITNSNLAKAGYPSIVAIYSRMHRN' A
#
# COMPACT_ATOMS: atom_id res chain seq x y z
N MET A 1 26.61 -13.20 21.41
CA MET A 1 27.17 -13.27 20.03
C MET A 1 26.41 -12.29 19.18
N ALA A 2 27.00 -11.12 18.91
CA ALA A 2 26.36 -10.06 18.14
C ALA A 2 26.17 -10.53 16.70
N SER A 3 24.91 -10.73 16.29
CA SER A 3 24.55 -10.86 14.89
C SER A 3 24.95 -9.56 14.21
N THR A 4 25.98 -9.63 13.38
CA THR A 4 26.41 -8.54 12.51
C THR A 4 25.22 -8.16 11.65
N LYS A 5 24.68 -6.96 11.87
CA LYS A 5 23.58 -6.41 11.06
C LYS A 5 24.04 -6.38 9.61
N ASN A 6 23.58 -7.38 8.86
CA ASN A 6 23.71 -7.46 7.43
C ASN A 6 23.20 -6.14 6.84
N PRO A 7 24.00 -5.37 6.06
CA PRO A 7 23.59 -4.08 5.56
C PRO A 7 22.34 -4.16 4.66
N TYR A 8 21.96 -5.35 4.19
CA TYR A 8 20.78 -5.57 3.36
C TYR A 8 19.47 -5.85 4.15
N VAL A 9 19.32 -5.33 5.38
CA VAL A 9 18.05 -5.41 6.15
C VAL A 9 16.83 -4.97 5.32
N TYR A 10 17.01 -4.08 4.35
CA TYR A 10 15.95 -3.61 3.45
C TYR A 10 15.35 -4.72 2.57
N LEU A 11 16.12 -5.76 2.24
CA LEU A 11 15.64 -6.88 1.43
C LEU A 11 14.79 -7.84 2.27
N GLU A 12 15.16 -8.08 3.52
CA GLU A 12 14.43 -8.95 4.45
C GLU A 12 13.02 -8.41 4.75
N VAL A 13 12.87 -7.09 4.89
CA VAL A 13 11.57 -6.44 5.09
C VAL A 13 10.64 -6.56 3.87
N LEU A 14 11.20 -6.65 2.66
CA LEU A 14 10.42 -6.91 1.43
C LEU A 14 9.98 -8.38 1.32
N GLU A 15 10.59 -9.30 2.07
CA GLU A 15 10.21 -10.72 2.05
C GLU A 15 8.98 -11.05 2.91
N GLU A 16 8.65 -10.23 3.91
CA GLU A 16 7.57 -10.52 4.87
C GLU A 16 6.15 -10.21 4.36
N GLY A 17 6.03 -9.56 3.19
CA GLY A 17 4.76 -9.13 2.56
C GLY A 17 4.55 -9.68 1.15
N LYS A 18 4.98 -10.92 0.91
CA LYS A 18 5.36 -11.47 -0.41
C LYS A 18 4.25 -11.57 -1.48
N ASP A 19 2.96 -11.50 -1.14
CA ASP A 19 1.88 -11.70 -2.12
C ASP A 19 0.94 -10.49 -2.24
N TYR A 20 0.86 -9.95 -3.46
CA TYR A 20 -0.02 -8.85 -3.85
C TYR A 20 -1.50 -9.15 -3.53
N ILE A 21 -1.92 -10.42 -3.61
CA ILE A 21 -3.27 -10.84 -3.23
C ILE A 21 -3.52 -10.57 -1.74
N THR A 22 -2.57 -10.93 -0.88
CA THR A 22 -2.68 -10.74 0.57
C THR A 22 -2.70 -9.26 0.93
N ASN A 23 -1.89 -8.44 0.25
CA ASN A 23 -1.87 -7.00 0.46
C ASN A 23 -3.20 -6.33 0.05
N LEU A 24 -3.77 -6.74 -1.09
CA LEU A 24 -5.10 -6.26 -1.49
C LEU A 24 -6.19 -6.68 -0.48
N GLN A 25 -6.11 -7.89 0.07
CA GLN A 25 -7.03 -8.35 1.11
C GLN A 25 -6.89 -7.52 2.40
N ARG A 26 -5.66 -7.18 2.82
CA ARG A 26 -5.40 -6.27 3.95
C ARG A 26 -5.99 -4.88 3.72
N CYS A 27 -6.00 -4.40 2.47
CA CYS A 27 -6.68 -3.16 2.09
C CYS A 27 -8.22 -3.25 2.08
N GLY A 28 -8.81 -4.42 2.36
CA GLY A 28 -10.26 -4.64 2.42
C GLY A 28 -10.89 -5.11 1.12
N ILE A 29 -10.10 -5.57 0.15
CA ILE A 29 -10.60 -6.11 -1.12
C ILE A 29 -10.94 -7.59 -0.93
N SER A 30 -12.11 -8.01 -1.41
CA SER A 30 -12.50 -9.43 -1.32
C SER A 30 -11.49 -10.34 -2.02
N LYS A 31 -11.34 -11.57 -1.54
CA LYS A 31 -10.42 -12.58 -2.10
C LYS A 31 -10.53 -12.75 -3.62
N TYR A 32 -11.76 -12.78 -4.17
CA TYR A 32 -12.00 -12.92 -5.61
C TYR A 32 -11.39 -11.77 -6.42
N TRP A 33 -11.73 -10.53 -6.06
CA TRP A 33 -11.19 -9.33 -6.71
C TRP A 33 -9.68 -9.21 -6.53
N ALA A 34 -9.15 -9.57 -5.35
CA ALA A 34 -7.72 -9.54 -5.09
C ALA A 34 -6.95 -10.49 -6.02
N TRP A 35 -7.44 -11.72 -6.21
CA TRP A 35 -6.87 -12.66 -7.16
C TRP A 35 -6.95 -12.15 -8.60
N GLN A 36 -8.10 -11.62 -9.02
CA GLN A 36 -8.29 -11.11 -10.37
C GLN A 36 -7.33 -9.94 -10.68
N TRP A 37 -7.17 -9.01 -9.73
CA TRP A 37 -6.36 -7.81 -9.91
C TRP A 37 -4.86 -8.09 -9.81
N SER A 38 -4.46 -9.07 -9.00
CA SER A 38 -3.06 -9.53 -8.92
C SER A 38 -2.55 -10.14 -10.22
N ASN A 39 -3.43 -10.84 -10.94
CA ASN A 39 -3.06 -11.56 -12.16
C ASN A 39 -3.19 -10.70 -13.43
N THR A 40 -3.33 -9.37 -13.29
CA THR A 40 -3.40 -8.50 -14.46
C THR A 40 -2.04 -8.34 -15.10
N ARG A 41 -1.96 -8.48 -16.44
CA ARG A 41 -0.74 -8.17 -17.21
C ARG A 41 -0.62 -6.67 -17.54
N LYS A 42 -1.34 -5.82 -16.82
CA LYS A 42 -1.28 -4.37 -17.03
C LYS A 42 -0.02 -3.83 -16.36
N GLY A 43 0.71 -2.95 -17.05
CA GLY A 43 1.84 -2.25 -16.43
C GLY A 43 1.38 -1.34 -15.30
N TYR A 44 2.29 -1.02 -14.37
CA TYR A 44 2.02 -0.22 -13.16
C TYR A 44 1.22 1.05 -13.44
N TRP A 45 1.65 1.86 -14.41
CA TRP A 45 0.98 3.13 -14.76
C TRP A 45 -0.49 2.94 -15.15
N ARG A 46 -0.80 1.85 -15.87
CA ARG A 46 -2.17 1.54 -16.28
C ARG A 46 -3.03 1.03 -15.14
N ILE A 47 -2.41 0.46 -14.10
CA ILE A 47 -3.09 0.04 -12.86
C ILE A 47 -3.41 1.26 -11.99
N VAL A 48 -2.51 2.26 -11.93
CA VAL A 48 -2.69 3.47 -11.13
C VAL A 48 -3.97 4.22 -11.48
N GLY A 49 -4.24 4.38 -12.78
CA GLY A 49 -5.47 5.02 -13.27
C GLY A 49 -6.71 4.11 -13.28
N SER A 50 -6.64 2.90 -12.74
CA SER A 50 -7.75 1.95 -12.75
C SER A 50 -8.47 1.91 -11.41
N TRP A 51 -9.72 1.44 -11.43
CA TRP A 51 -10.52 1.25 -10.22
C TRP A 51 -9.84 0.34 -9.17
N THR A 52 -8.93 -0.55 -9.60
CA THR A 52 -8.14 -1.40 -8.70
C THR A 52 -7.37 -0.58 -7.67
N LEU A 53 -6.64 0.47 -8.08
CA LEU A 53 -5.84 1.27 -7.15
C LEU A 53 -6.70 2.23 -6.33
N SER A 54 -7.70 2.85 -6.95
CA SER A 54 -8.61 3.76 -6.25
C SER A 54 -9.36 3.10 -5.09
N ARG A 55 -9.58 1.77 -5.15
CA ARG A 55 -10.20 0.99 -4.08
C ARG A 55 -9.22 0.50 -3.02
N SER A 56 -7.98 0.19 -3.38
CA SER A 56 -6.99 -0.28 -2.40
C SER A 56 -6.42 0.89 -1.57
N ILE A 57 -6.09 2.00 -2.22
CA ILE A 57 -5.44 3.17 -1.62
C ILE A 57 -6.48 4.26 -1.35
N THR A 58 -7.34 4.02 -0.36
CA THR A 58 -8.27 5.04 0.13
C THR A 58 -7.61 5.91 1.19
N ASN A 59 -8.08 7.16 1.35
CA ASN A 59 -7.56 8.07 2.38
C ASN A 59 -7.69 7.47 3.80
N SER A 60 -8.73 6.68 4.06
CA SER A 60 -8.91 5.99 5.34
C SER A 60 -7.87 4.89 5.54
N ASN A 61 -7.56 4.10 4.51
CA ASN A 61 -6.50 3.09 4.57
C ASN A 61 -5.11 3.73 4.74
N LEU A 62 -4.86 4.85 4.04
CA LEU A 62 -3.62 5.63 4.19
C LEU A 62 -3.48 6.19 5.62
N ALA A 63 -4.56 6.73 6.19
CA ALA A 63 -4.55 7.20 7.57
C ALA A 63 -4.31 6.06 8.58
N LYS A 64 -4.90 4.88 8.37
CA LYS A 64 -4.64 3.69 9.20
C LYS A 64 -3.18 3.22 9.12
N ALA A 65 -2.56 3.36 7.95
CA ALA A 65 -1.14 3.07 7.75
C ALA A 65 -0.21 4.17 8.29
N GLY A 66 -0.74 5.26 8.84
CA GLY A 66 0.04 6.35 9.44
C GLY A 66 0.50 7.42 8.46
N TYR A 67 0.00 7.44 7.21
CA TYR A 67 0.37 8.46 6.25
C TYR A 67 -0.32 9.80 6.54
N PRO A 68 0.41 10.93 6.46
CA PRO A 68 -0.19 12.25 6.63
C PRO A 68 -1.06 12.63 5.44
N SER A 69 -2.26 13.14 5.71
CA SER A 69 -3.09 13.77 4.69
C SER A 69 -2.65 15.21 4.44
N ILE A 70 -2.21 15.50 3.22
CA ILE A 70 -1.81 16.86 2.81
C ILE A 70 -2.96 17.84 3.00
N VAL A 71 -4.19 17.44 2.67
CA VAL A 71 -5.39 18.27 2.85
C VAL A 71 -5.58 18.60 4.33
N ALA A 72 -5.45 17.61 5.22
CA ALA A 72 -5.60 17.83 6.65
C ALA A 72 -4.53 18.79 7.20
N ILE A 73 -3.28 18.64 6.74
CA ILE A 73 -2.17 19.54 7.10
C ILE A 73 -2.44 20.96 6.60
N TYR A 74 -2.85 21.10 5.34
CA TYR A 74 -3.16 22.39 4.74
C TYR A 74 -4.28 23.13 5.50
N SER A 75 -5.39 22.44 5.82
CA SER A 75 -6.51 23.00 6.57
C SER A 75 -6.20 23.28 8.04
N ARG A 76 -5.17 22.62 8.61
CA ARG A 76 -4.66 22.91 9.96
C ARG A 76 -3.86 24.22 9.96
N MET A 77 -3.06 24.46 8.93
CA MET A 77 -2.19 25.64 8.83
C MET A 77 -2.97 26.92 8.49
N HIS A 78 -4.06 26.82 7.73
CA HIS A 78 -4.85 27.97 7.27
C HIS A 78 -6.18 28.11 8.02
N ARG A 79 -6.23 27.67 9.28
CA ARG A 79 -7.42 27.82 10.13
C ARG A 79 -7.32 29.15 10.87
N ASN A 80 -8.12 30.14 10.47
CA ASN A 80 -8.27 31.43 11.17
C ASN A 80 -8.96 31.24 12.52
#